data_AF-A0A2V3JDZ1-F1
#
_entry.id   AF-A0A2V3JDZ1-F1
#
_cell.length_a   1.000
_cell.length_b   1.000
_cell.length_c   1.000
_cell.angle_alpha   90.00
_cell.angle_beta   90.00
_cell.angle_gamma   90.00
#
_symmetry.space_group_name_H-M   'P 1'
#
loop_
_entity.id
_entity.type
_entity.pdbx_description
1 polymer ?
#
loop_
_entity_poly.entity_id
_entity_poly.type
_entity_poly.pdbx_seq_one_letter_code
_entity_poly.pdbx_strand_id
1 'polypeptide(L)'
;MSMSFSFNFKLKSHPDKLLYEHLKNVGELSREIVLGKEIKNKDIYSEIAYLIGIAHDFAKATTYFQDVLEKRITKTEKAHHGMLSSIFGYYLVSEYIKSKKLDGFNEIPLVAWIVILKHHGDIQDLLGREVEKLKDLDIVETQIEDIKRNSMEELKEIYEDISSINVDLEGFFGKFGETVKKIESEGESFVFSKNIDNYFLIFDFIFLFNSAGCGQAGCLRNRNREFAEEEGYSF
;
A
#
# COMPACT_ATOMS: atom_id res chain seq x y z
N MET A 1 -4.41 -33.67 13.34
CA MET A 1 -4.65 -33.70 11.88
C MET A 1 -4.66 -32.26 11.40
N SER A 2 -3.57 -31.77 10.82
CA SER A 2 -3.57 -30.46 10.16
C SER A 2 -4.28 -30.63 8.82
N MET A 3 -5.42 -29.97 8.62
CA MET A 3 -5.96 -29.79 7.29
C MET A 3 -4.96 -28.93 6.52
N SER A 4 -4.24 -29.53 5.57
CA SER A 4 -3.56 -28.78 4.53
C SER A 4 -4.65 -28.28 3.59
N PHE A 5 -5.09 -27.05 3.78
CA PHE A 5 -5.77 -26.32 2.71
C PHE A 5 -4.71 -26.04 1.65
N SER A 6 -4.80 -26.73 0.52
CA SER A 6 -4.00 -26.40 -0.66
C SER A 6 -4.70 -25.23 -1.34
N PHE A 7 -4.39 -24.00 -0.93
CA PHE A 7 -4.80 -22.82 -1.67
C PHE A 7 -4.19 -22.87 -3.07
N ASN A 8 -5.00 -22.63 -4.11
CA ASN A 8 -4.54 -22.64 -5.50
C ASN A 8 -4.54 -21.21 -6.04
N PHE A 9 -3.60 -20.41 -5.54
CA PHE A 9 -3.41 -19.02 -5.96
C PHE A 9 -2.82 -18.95 -7.38
N LYS A 10 -3.34 -18.02 -8.19
CA LYS A 10 -2.98 -17.84 -9.60
C LYS A 10 -2.54 -16.41 -9.90
N LEU A 11 -3.04 -15.42 -9.18
CA LEU A 11 -2.70 -14.02 -9.37
C LEU A 11 -1.21 -13.83 -9.15
N LYS A 12 -0.57 -13.08 -10.05
CA LYS A 12 0.86 -12.82 -10.03
C LYS A 12 1.18 -11.38 -9.70
N SER A 13 2.23 -11.16 -8.91
CA SER A 13 2.82 -9.83 -8.70
C SER A 13 3.84 -9.47 -9.78
N HIS A 14 4.53 -10.51 -10.29
CA HIS A 14 5.60 -10.50 -11.29
C HIS A 14 5.52 -11.81 -12.11
N PRO A 15 6.17 -11.94 -13.28
CA PRO A 15 5.94 -13.09 -14.17
C PRO A 15 6.14 -14.46 -13.49
N ASP A 16 7.06 -14.52 -12.53
CA ASP A 16 7.48 -15.72 -11.82
C ASP A 16 7.14 -15.69 -10.31
N LYS A 17 6.32 -14.74 -9.85
CA LYS A 17 6.00 -14.59 -8.42
C LYS A 17 4.51 -14.40 -8.19
N LEU A 18 3.95 -15.21 -7.30
CA LEU A 18 2.55 -15.07 -6.87
C LEU A 18 2.30 -13.75 -6.15
N LEU A 19 1.09 -13.22 -6.30
CA LEU A 19 0.65 -12.03 -5.58
C LEU A 19 0.56 -12.33 -4.08
N TYR A 20 0.00 -13.48 -3.71
CA TYR A 20 -0.04 -13.99 -2.33
C TYR A 20 1.32 -13.91 -1.63
N GLU A 21 2.33 -14.58 -2.18
CA GLU A 21 3.68 -14.64 -1.59
C GLU A 21 4.33 -13.26 -1.53
N HIS A 22 4.08 -12.43 -2.54
CA HIS A 22 4.62 -11.08 -2.59
C HIS A 22 4.04 -10.19 -1.50
N LEU A 23 2.72 -10.14 -1.37
CA LEU A 23 2.04 -9.33 -0.35
C LEU A 23 2.44 -9.81 1.05
N LYS A 24 2.43 -11.13 1.28
CA LYS A 24 2.85 -11.73 2.55
C LYS A 24 4.27 -11.32 2.94
N ASN A 25 5.25 -11.56 2.05
CA ASN A 25 6.64 -11.27 2.35
C ASN A 25 6.90 -9.77 2.56
N VAL A 26 6.28 -8.90 1.74
CA VAL A 26 6.44 -7.44 1.89
C VAL A 26 5.79 -6.96 3.19
N GLY A 27 4.62 -7.47 3.55
CA GLY A 27 3.97 -7.19 4.83
C GLY A 27 4.83 -7.59 6.02
N GLU A 28 5.24 -8.86 6.08
CA GLU A 28 6.07 -9.41 7.16
C GLU A 28 7.38 -8.65 7.32
N LEU A 29 8.11 -8.43 6.21
CA LEU A 29 9.37 -7.69 6.24
C LEU A 29 9.18 -6.23 6.69
N SER A 30 8.11 -5.56 6.24
CA SER A 30 7.80 -4.19 6.67
C SER A 30 7.54 -4.12 8.18
N ARG A 31 6.82 -5.11 8.73
CA ARG A 31 6.61 -5.26 10.17
C ARG A 31 7.94 -5.45 10.90
N GLU A 32 8.76 -6.38 10.45
CA GLU A 32 10.05 -6.72 11.08
C GLU A 32 11.01 -5.52 11.11
N ILE A 33 11.12 -4.78 10.00
CA ILE A 33 11.98 -3.59 9.95
C ILE A 33 11.54 -2.56 10.98
N VAL A 34 10.23 -2.30 11.13
CA VAL A 34 9.74 -1.35 12.14
C VAL A 34 9.96 -1.89 13.56
N LEU A 35 9.73 -3.19 13.78
CA LEU A 35 10.01 -3.83 15.07
C LEU A 35 11.51 -3.78 15.46
N GLY A 36 12.40 -3.65 14.49
CA GLY A 36 13.83 -3.42 14.72
C GLY A 36 14.21 -2.00 15.14
N LYS A 37 13.32 -1.01 14.98
CA LYS A 37 13.59 0.39 15.30
C LYS A 37 13.31 0.74 16.77
N GLU A 38 14.09 1.66 17.35
CA GLU A 38 13.85 2.21 18.68
C GLU A 38 12.91 3.42 18.65
N ILE A 39 11.64 3.19 18.33
CA ILE A 39 10.61 4.23 18.24
C ILE A 39 9.48 4.03 19.25
N LYS A 40 8.81 5.13 19.64
CA LYS A 40 7.57 5.05 20.43
C LYS A 40 6.45 4.42 19.60
N ASN A 41 5.50 3.76 20.26
CA ASN A 41 4.35 3.10 19.61
C ASN A 41 4.75 2.10 18.52
N LYS A 42 5.93 1.47 18.66
CA LYS A 42 6.52 0.57 17.66
C LYS A 42 5.56 -0.53 17.21
N ASP A 43 4.81 -1.14 18.14
CA ASP A 43 3.87 -2.21 17.81
C ASP A 43 2.76 -1.70 16.88
N ILE A 44 2.23 -0.50 17.14
CA ILE A 44 1.23 0.16 16.29
C ILE A 44 1.82 0.47 14.91
N TYR A 45 2.99 1.11 14.85
CA TYR A 45 3.62 1.45 13.58
C TYR A 45 4.02 0.21 12.78
N SER A 46 4.42 -0.88 13.44
CA SER A 46 4.77 -2.14 12.77
C SER A 46 3.55 -2.79 12.14
N GLU A 47 2.38 -2.68 12.78
CA GLU A 47 1.13 -3.17 12.23
C GLU A 47 0.64 -2.29 11.07
N ILE A 48 0.82 -0.97 11.18
CA ILE A 48 0.53 -0.06 10.06
C ILE A 48 1.44 -0.36 8.87
N ALA A 49 2.74 -0.57 9.10
CA ALA A 49 3.68 -0.97 8.06
C ALA A 49 3.27 -2.29 7.39
N TYR A 50 2.83 -3.27 8.19
CA TYR A 50 2.29 -4.53 7.72
C TYR A 50 1.10 -4.34 6.78
N LEU A 51 0.11 -3.55 7.21
CA LEU A 51 -1.12 -3.28 6.44
C LEU A 51 -0.83 -2.54 5.13
N ILE A 52 0.08 -1.57 5.14
CA ILE A 52 0.57 -0.90 3.92
C ILE A 52 1.23 -1.94 3.00
N GLY A 53 2.05 -2.83 3.59
CA GLY A 53 2.73 -3.94 2.92
C GLY A 53 1.80 -4.83 2.11
N ILE A 54 0.75 -5.33 2.76
CA ILE A 54 -0.22 -6.22 2.11
C ILE A 54 -1.20 -5.48 1.17
N ALA A 55 -1.30 -4.15 1.25
CA ALA A 55 -2.23 -3.37 0.42
C ALA A 55 -1.61 -2.83 -0.88
N HIS A 56 -0.30 -2.57 -0.92
CA HIS A 56 0.31 -1.72 -1.95
C HIS A 56 0.12 -2.17 -3.40
N ASP A 57 -0.05 -3.48 -3.60
CA ASP A 57 -0.17 -4.15 -4.89
C ASP A 57 -1.56 -4.77 -5.09
N PHE A 58 -2.54 -4.42 -4.26
CA PHE A 58 -3.91 -4.97 -4.31
C PHE A 58 -4.50 -4.98 -5.73
N ALA A 59 -4.38 -3.87 -6.46
CA ALA A 59 -4.96 -3.74 -7.80
C ALA A 59 -4.18 -4.48 -8.91
N LYS A 60 -3.06 -5.14 -8.58
CA LYS A 60 -2.46 -6.14 -9.47
C LYS A 60 -3.39 -7.33 -9.71
N ALA A 61 -4.40 -7.53 -8.85
CA ALA A 61 -5.43 -8.53 -9.04
C ALA A 61 -6.35 -8.28 -10.24
N THR A 62 -6.33 -7.08 -10.85
CA THR A 62 -7.10 -6.81 -12.07
C THR A 62 -6.59 -7.65 -13.23
N THR A 63 -7.49 -8.11 -14.10
CA THR A 63 -7.08 -8.81 -15.34
C THR A 63 -6.30 -7.89 -16.26
N TYR A 64 -6.52 -6.57 -16.19
CA TYR A 64 -5.73 -5.58 -16.93
C TYR A 64 -4.24 -5.63 -16.56
N PHE A 65 -3.92 -5.76 -15.27
CA PHE A 65 -2.54 -5.92 -14.84
C PHE A 65 -2.00 -7.31 -15.22
N GLN A 66 -2.77 -8.37 -14.95
CA GLN A 66 -2.36 -9.76 -15.27
C GLN A 66 -2.10 -9.95 -16.77
N ASP A 67 -2.92 -9.35 -17.65
CA ASP A 67 -2.74 -9.41 -19.10
C ASP A 67 -1.44 -8.76 -19.56
N VAL A 68 -1.09 -7.60 -19.02
CA VAL A 68 0.19 -6.94 -19.31
C VAL A 68 1.37 -7.82 -18.89
N LEU A 69 1.24 -8.45 -17.73
CA LEU A 69 2.27 -9.30 -17.16
C LEU A 69 2.51 -10.58 -17.97
N GLU A 70 1.44 -11.28 -18.35
CA GLU A 70 1.50 -12.57 -19.02
C GLU A 70 1.69 -12.45 -20.52
N LYS A 71 0.92 -11.56 -21.16
CA LYS A 71 0.88 -11.43 -22.62
C LYS A 71 1.93 -10.44 -23.14
N ARG A 72 2.66 -9.76 -22.25
CA ARG A 72 3.66 -8.72 -22.56
C ARG A 72 3.11 -7.64 -23.51
N ILE A 73 1.83 -7.31 -23.35
CA ILE A 73 1.16 -6.28 -24.14
C ILE A 73 1.55 -4.89 -23.63
N THR A 74 1.33 -3.87 -24.47
CA THR A 74 1.54 -2.47 -24.07
C THR A 74 0.68 -2.12 -22.86
N LYS A 75 1.33 -1.60 -21.81
CA LYS A 75 0.67 -1.16 -20.58
C LYS A 75 -0.30 -0.01 -20.89
N THR A 76 -1.55 -0.16 -20.44
CA THR A 76 -2.58 0.89 -20.50
C THR A 76 -2.82 1.47 -19.11
N GLU A 77 -3.53 2.59 -19.01
CA GLU A 77 -3.86 3.23 -17.73
C GLU A 77 -4.67 2.30 -16.80
N LYS A 78 -5.50 1.40 -17.37
CA LYS A 78 -6.25 0.40 -16.60
C LYS A 78 -5.34 -0.62 -15.89
N ALA A 79 -4.11 -0.79 -16.35
CA ALA A 79 -3.10 -1.62 -15.70
C ALA A 79 -2.26 -0.86 -14.67
N HIS A 80 -2.57 0.42 -14.38
CA HIS A 80 -1.94 1.16 -13.28
C HIS A 80 -2.58 0.74 -11.96
N HIS A 81 -1.82 0.07 -11.11
CA HIS A 81 -2.34 -0.47 -9.85
C HIS A 81 -2.25 0.50 -8.66
N GLY A 82 -1.48 1.58 -8.78
CA GLY A 82 -1.17 2.46 -7.65
C GLY A 82 -2.38 3.12 -6.99
N MET A 83 -3.31 3.68 -7.78
CA MET A 83 -4.44 4.45 -7.22
C MET A 83 -5.44 3.59 -6.46
N LEU A 84 -5.93 2.50 -7.05
CA LEU A 84 -6.87 1.62 -6.34
C LEU A 84 -6.20 0.97 -5.12
N SER A 85 -4.92 0.59 -5.23
CA SER A 85 -4.18 0.02 -4.10
C SER A 85 -3.97 1.03 -2.97
N SER A 86 -3.74 2.31 -3.28
CA SER A 86 -3.58 3.33 -2.24
C SER A 86 -4.89 3.62 -1.51
N ILE A 87 -6.02 3.66 -2.23
CA ILE A 87 -7.35 3.84 -1.61
C ILE A 87 -7.69 2.63 -0.72
N PHE A 88 -7.32 1.42 -1.14
CA PHE A 88 -7.47 0.22 -0.32
C PHE A 88 -6.59 0.27 0.94
N GLY A 89 -5.33 0.69 0.81
CA GLY A 89 -4.43 0.85 1.96
C GLY A 89 -4.93 1.88 2.98
N TYR A 90 -5.45 3.01 2.51
CA TYR A 90 -6.13 3.98 3.36
C TYR A 90 -7.27 3.33 4.16
N TYR A 91 -8.11 2.55 3.48
CA TYR A 91 -9.26 1.88 4.09
C TYR A 91 -8.82 0.89 5.18
N LEU A 92 -7.83 0.03 4.91
CA LEU A 92 -7.34 -0.93 5.89
C LEU A 92 -6.78 -0.26 7.15
N VAL A 93 -5.94 0.77 6.96
CA VAL A 93 -5.33 1.50 8.07
C VAL A 93 -6.39 2.25 8.88
N SER A 94 -7.41 2.81 8.21
CA SER A 94 -8.56 3.45 8.86
C SER A 94 -9.35 2.48 9.75
N GLU A 95 -9.69 1.30 9.22
CA GLU A 95 -10.44 0.29 9.97
C GLU A 95 -9.60 -0.27 11.14
N TYR A 96 -8.29 -0.44 10.95
CA TYR A 96 -7.38 -0.81 12.03
C TYR A 96 -7.38 0.21 13.17
N ILE A 97 -7.14 1.49 12.86
CA ILE A 97 -7.12 2.58 13.85
C ILE A 97 -8.46 2.66 14.60
N LYS A 98 -9.57 2.57 13.87
CA LYS A 98 -10.92 2.58 14.44
C LYS A 98 -11.18 1.38 15.34
N SER A 99 -10.81 0.18 14.91
CA SER A 99 -11.02 -1.06 15.67
C SER A 99 -10.24 -1.07 17.00
N LYS A 100 -9.03 -0.49 16.98
CA LYS A 100 -8.15 -0.37 18.15
C LYS A 100 -8.40 0.89 18.98
N LYS A 101 -9.25 1.80 18.53
CA LYS A 101 -9.55 3.10 19.16
C LYS A 101 -8.27 3.91 19.44
N LEU A 102 -7.40 4.01 18.43
CA LEU A 102 -6.11 4.68 18.57
C LEU A 102 -6.25 6.19 18.39
N ASP A 103 -6.13 6.93 19.49
CA ASP A 103 -6.11 8.39 19.48
C ASP A 103 -4.75 8.91 19.00
N GLY A 104 -4.75 9.99 18.20
CA GLY A 104 -3.53 10.64 17.70
C GLY A 104 -2.94 10.03 16.42
N PHE A 105 -3.59 9.04 15.81
CA PHE A 105 -3.16 8.42 14.55
C PHE A 105 -4.03 8.83 13.34
N ASN A 106 -4.86 9.87 13.48
CA ASN A 106 -5.88 10.26 12.50
C ASN A 106 -5.32 10.59 11.11
N GLU A 107 -4.07 11.04 11.02
CA GLU A 107 -3.43 11.42 9.75
C GLU A 107 -2.74 10.22 9.05
N ILE A 108 -2.58 9.09 9.75
CA ILE A 108 -1.84 7.94 9.26
C ILE A 108 -2.53 7.21 8.10
N PRO A 109 -3.87 7.08 8.02
CA PRO A 109 -4.52 6.57 6.82
C PRO A 109 -4.13 7.35 5.56
N LEU A 110 -4.06 8.68 5.65
CA LEU A 110 -3.65 9.52 4.52
C LEU A 110 -2.16 9.32 4.18
N VAL A 111 -1.29 9.18 5.20
CA VAL A 111 0.12 8.81 4.97
C VAL A 111 0.21 7.47 4.22
N ALA A 112 -0.56 6.46 4.61
CA ALA A 112 -0.61 5.17 3.92
C ALA A 112 -1.04 5.31 2.46
N TRP A 113 -2.07 6.13 2.18
CA TRP A 113 -2.49 6.45 0.82
C TRP A 113 -1.34 7.06 0.00
N ILE A 114 -0.65 8.08 0.53
CA ILE A 114 0.45 8.76 -0.16
C ILE A 114 1.60 7.79 -0.44
N VAL A 115 2.03 7.02 0.57
CA VAL A 115 3.13 6.06 0.47
C VAL A 115 2.85 5.06 -0.65
N ILE A 116 1.66 4.46 -0.68
CA ILE A 116 1.28 3.50 -1.71
C ILE A 116 1.12 4.19 -3.07
N LEU A 117 0.58 5.40 -3.14
CA LEU A 117 0.45 6.09 -4.42
C LEU A 117 1.82 6.43 -5.03
N LYS A 118 2.82 6.70 -4.18
CA LYS A 118 4.16 7.16 -4.57
C LYS A 118 5.22 6.07 -4.64
N HIS A 119 4.94 4.83 -4.23
CA HIS A 119 5.97 3.77 -4.20
C HIS A 119 6.57 3.41 -5.57
N HIS A 120 5.99 3.89 -6.67
CA HIS A 120 6.51 3.76 -8.04
C HIS A 120 6.90 5.09 -8.70
N GLY A 121 6.83 6.22 -8.00
CA GLY A 121 7.03 7.56 -8.54
C GLY A 121 8.22 8.31 -7.93
N ASP A 122 8.65 9.36 -8.62
CA ASP A 122 9.68 10.28 -8.14
C ASP A 122 9.13 11.16 -6.99
N ILE A 123 9.91 11.31 -5.91
CA ILE A 123 9.49 11.86 -4.61
C ILE A 123 9.29 13.39 -4.65
N GLN A 124 9.73 14.04 -5.74
CA GLN A 124 9.89 15.50 -5.83
C GLN A 124 8.56 16.30 -5.88
N ASP A 125 7.41 15.68 -6.17
CA ASP A 125 6.09 16.33 -6.15
C ASP A 125 5.20 15.71 -5.07
N LEU A 126 5.52 15.90 -3.80
CA LEU A 126 4.88 15.11 -2.76
C LEU A 126 3.42 15.47 -2.50
N LEU A 127 2.97 16.70 -2.75
CA LEU A 127 1.66 17.13 -2.30
C LEU A 127 1.08 18.28 -3.14
N GLY A 128 0.04 17.98 -3.92
CA GLY A 128 -0.88 18.98 -4.46
C GLY A 128 -1.64 18.54 -5.72
N ARG A 129 -1.02 17.72 -6.58
CA ARG A 129 -1.62 17.27 -7.86
C ARG A 129 -2.32 15.91 -7.76
N GLU A 130 -2.14 15.22 -6.66
CA GLU A 130 -2.57 13.84 -6.44
C GLU A 130 -4.03 13.80 -5.98
N VAL A 131 -4.43 14.75 -5.14
CA VAL A 131 -5.84 14.93 -4.75
C VAL A 131 -6.67 15.29 -5.98
N GLU A 132 -6.12 16.03 -6.94
CA GLU A 132 -6.82 16.32 -8.21
C GLU A 132 -7.10 15.05 -9.03
N LYS A 133 -6.27 14.00 -8.91
CA LYS A 133 -6.49 12.72 -9.59
C LYS A 133 -7.64 11.90 -8.99
N LEU A 134 -8.13 12.26 -7.81
CA LEU A 134 -9.32 11.63 -7.21
C LEU A 134 -10.62 12.12 -7.86
N LYS A 135 -10.57 13.16 -8.69
CA LYS A 135 -11.73 13.73 -9.40
C LYS A 135 -12.15 12.95 -10.65
N ASP A 136 -11.29 12.05 -11.13
CA ASP A 136 -11.55 11.20 -12.29
C ASP A 136 -11.19 9.74 -11.94
N LEU A 137 -12.20 9.00 -11.49
CA LEU A 137 -12.08 7.63 -10.98
C LEU A 137 -12.70 6.59 -11.91
N ASP A 138 -13.10 6.95 -13.13
CA ASP A 138 -13.74 6.02 -14.09
C ASP A 138 -12.88 4.76 -14.31
N ILE A 139 -11.57 4.95 -14.36
CA ILE A 139 -10.60 3.84 -14.48
C ILE A 139 -10.61 2.97 -13.22
N VAL A 140 -10.64 3.59 -12.03
CA VAL A 140 -10.63 2.86 -10.75
C VAL A 140 -11.94 2.10 -10.54
N GLU A 141 -13.08 2.70 -10.88
CA GLU A 141 -14.38 2.02 -10.87
C GLU A 141 -14.38 0.82 -11.83
N THR A 142 -13.80 0.99 -13.03
CA THR A 142 -13.61 -0.11 -13.98
C THR A 142 -12.75 -1.23 -13.38
N GLN A 143 -11.66 -0.89 -12.66
CA GLN A 143 -10.81 -1.87 -11.98
C GLN A 143 -11.54 -2.61 -10.85
N ILE A 144 -12.40 -1.91 -10.09
CA ILE A 144 -13.21 -2.52 -9.02
C ILE A 144 -14.18 -3.55 -9.61
N GLU A 145 -14.91 -3.18 -10.67
CA GLU A 145 -15.85 -4.10 -11.32
C GLU A 145 -15.15 -5.29 -11.97
N ASP A 146 -13.92 -5.09 -12.45
CA ASP A 146 -13.07 -6.17 -12.95
C ASP A 146 -12.65 -7.13 -11.82
N ILE A 147 -12.20 -6.62 -10.68
CA ILE A 147 -11.85 -7.45 -9.51
C ILE A 147 -13.06 -8.25 -9.03
N LYS A 148 -14.22 -7.60 -8.86
CA LYS A 148 -15.46 -8.26 -8.40
C LYS A 148 -15.85 -9.44 -9.27
N ARG A 149 -15.55 -9.36 -10.58
CA ARG A 149 -15.92 -10.39 -11.56
C ARG A 149 -14.91 -11.53 -11.67
N ASN A 150 -13.61 -11.21 -11.53
CA ASN A 150 -12.56 -12.12 -11.96
C ASN A 150 -11.65 -12.62 -10.84
N SER A 151 -11.52 -11.86 -9.75
CA SER A 151 -10.45 -12.06 -8.76
C SER A 151 -10.91 -11.97 -7.30
N MET A 152 -12.22 -11.80 -7.07
CA MET A 152 -12.79 -11.54 -5.74
C MET A 152 -12.54 -12.70 -4.78
N GLU A 153 -12.85 -13.93 -5.20
CA GLU A 153 -12.72 -15.14 -4.40
C GLU A 153 -11.26 -15.38 -4.00
N GLU A 154 -10.34 -15.29 -4.97
CA GLU A 154 -8.92 -15.48 -4.71
C GLU A 154 -8.38 -14.39 -3.77
N LEU A 155 -8.78 -13.13 -3.94
CA LEU A 155 -8.39 -12.07 -3.01
C LEU A 155 -8.93 -12.30 -1.59
N LYS A 156 -10.16 -12.80 -1.44
CA LYS A 156 -10.70 -13.16 -0.12
C LYS A 156 -9.82 -14.22 0.54
N GLU A 157 -9.48 -15.29 -0.18
CA GLU A 157 -8.59 -16.34 0.32
C GLU A 157 -7.19 -15.81 0.68
N ILE A 158 -6.61 -14.95 -0.16
CA ILE A 158 -5.32 -14.31 0.11
C ILE A 158 -5.38 -13.53 1.43
N TYR A 159 -6.35 -12.64 1.59
CA TYR A 159 -6.42 -11.79 2.79
C TYR A 159 -6.90 -12.54 4.04
N GLU A 160 -7.68 -13.61 3.91
CA GLU A 160 -8.01 -14.49 5.02
C GLU A 160 -6.76 -15.18 5.59
N ASP A 161 -5.82 -15.59 4.74
CA ASP A 161 -4.57 -16.23 5.19
C ASP A 161 -3.54 -15.23 5.71
N ILE A 162 -3.32 -14.10 5.01
CA ILE A 162 -2.22 -13.19 5.36
C ILE A 162 -2.63 -12.13 6.37
N SER A 163 -3.87 -11.64 6.40
CA SER A 163 -4.17 -10.44 7.18
C SER A 163 -4.22 -10.70 8.69
N SER A 164 -3.66 -9.78 9.46
CA SER A 164 -3.76 -9.72 10.93
C SER A 164 -5.11 -9.17 11.42
N ILE A 165 -5.88 -8.54 10.52
CA ILE A 165 -7.21 -7.99 10.75
C ILE A 165 -8.21 -8.65 9.80
N ASN A 166 -9.49 -8.67 10.19
CA ASN A 166 -10.54 -9.08 9.26
C ASN A 166 -10.64 -8.08 8.10
N VAL A 167 -10.31 -8.51 6.89
CA VAL A 167 -10.39 -7.69 5.67
C VAL A 167 -11.74 -7.92 5.00
N ASP A 168 -12.62 -6.93 5.12
CA ASP A 168 -13.93 -6.93 4.46
C ASP A 168 -13.85 -6.26 3.09
N LEU A 169 -13.56 -7.03 2.05
CA LEU A 169 -13.47 -6.53 0.67
C LEU A 169 -14.83 -6.02 0.15
N GLU A 170 -15.93 -6.66 0.55
CA GLU A 170 -17.27 -6.21 0.16
C GLU A 170 -17.62 -4.88 0.82
N GLY A 171 -17.29 -4.74 2.11
CA GLY A 171 -17.40 -3.50 2.86
C GLY A 171 -16.50 -2.39 2.29
N PHE A 172 -15.28 -2.72 1.82
CA PHE A 172 -14.42 -1.78 1.11
C PHE A 172 -15.10 -1.26 -0.15
N PHE A 173 -15.54 -2.14 -1.04
CA PHE A 173 -16.19 -1.71 -2.30
C PHE A 173 -17.50 -0.97 -2.05
N GLY A 174 -18.28 -1.38 -1.05
CA GLY A 174 -19.52 -0.69 -0.67
C GLY A 174 -19.30 0.72 -0.10
N LYS A 175 -18.14 0.96 0.53
CA LYS A 175 -17.76 2.26 1.09
C LYS A 175 -16.81 3.06 0.19
N PHE A 176 -16.46 2.56 -0.99
CA PHE A 176 -15.41 3.14 -1.83
C PHE A 176 -15.61 4.65 -2.07
N GLY A 177 -16.82 5.07 -2.45
CA GLY A 177 -17.13 6.49 -2.65
C GLY A 177 -17.04 7.36 -1.39
N GLU A 178 -17.35 6.79 -0.21
CA GLU A 178 -17.17 7.49 1.07
C GLU A 178 -15.68 7.60 1.43
N THR A 179 -14.91 6.55 1.16
CA THR A 179 -13.46 6.53 1.37
C THR A 179 -12.77 7.57 0.51
N VAL A 180 -13.11 7.67 -0.78
CA VAL A 180 -12.58 8.70 -1.67
C VAL A 180 -12.84 10.11 -1.13
N LYS A 181 -14.09 10.41 -0.76
CA LYS A 181 -14.45 11.73 -0.21
C LYS A 181 -13.68 12.09 1.05
N LYS A 182 -13.39 11.10 1.91
CA LYS A 182 -12.55 11.31 3.10
C LYS A 182 -11.11 11.61 2.71
N ILE A 183 -10.53 10.85 1.80
CA ILE A 183 -9.16 11.10 1.30
C ILE A 183 -9.06 12.51 0.70
N GLU A 184 -10.05 12.94 -0.09
CA GLU A 184 -10.09 14.29 -0.64
C GLU A 184 -10.10 15.36 0.45
N SER A 185 -11.04 15.25 1.41
CA SER A 185 -11.17 16.21 2.51
C SER A 185 -9.94 16.26 3.41
N GLU A 186 -9.36 15.10 3.75
CA GLU A 186 -8.18 15.00 4.59
C GLU A 186 -6.94 15.46 3.84
N GLY A 187 -6.81 15.12 2.55
CA GLY A 187 -5.74 15.53 1.67
C GLY A 187 -5.64 17.04 1.54
N GLU A 188 -6.78 17.72 1.33
CA GLU A 188 -6.83 19.19 1.33
C GLU A 188 -6.30 19.74 2.66
N SER A 189 -6.82 19.29 3.80
CA SER A 189 -6.39 19.76 5.12
C SER A 189 -4.90 19.49 5.41
N PHE A 190 -4.40 18.35 4.97
CA PHE A 190 -3.03 17.92 5.21
C PHE A 190 -2.02 18.79 4.43
N VAL A 191 -2.32 19.10 3.17
CA VAL A 191 -1.54 20.05 2.35
C VAL A 191 -1.48 21.43 3.01
N PHE A 192 -2.59 21.89 3.60
CA PHE A 192 -2.62 23.17 4.31
C PHE A 192 -1.83 23.15 5.63
N SER A 193 -1.75 21.99 6.31
CA SER A 193 -1.13 21.89 7.63
C SER A 193 0.41 22.00 7.63
N LYS A 194 1.10 21.58 6.54
CA LYS A 194 2.58 21.55 6.41
C LYS A 194 3.32 21.03 7.65
N ASN A 195 2.77 20.05 8.37
CA ASN A 195 3.43 19.50 9.56
C ASN A 195 4.64 18.65 9.14
N ILE A 196 5.84 19.02 9.59
CA ILE A 196 7.10 18.35 9.22
C ILE A 196 7.14 16.88 9.62
N ASP A 197 6.50 16.52 10.74
CA ASP A 197 6.43 15.14 11.24
C ASP A 197 5.74 14.22 10.23
N ASN A 198 4.77 14.75 9.48
CA ASN A 198 4.07 14.01 8.45
C ASN A 198 4.97 13.66 7.27
N TYR A 199 5.84 14.58 6.87
CA TYR A 199 6.80 14.34 5.80
C TYR A 199 7.86 13.33 6.21
N PHE A 200 8.32 13.37 7.47
CA PHE A 200 9.21 12.35 8.02
C PHE A 200 8.56 10.96 8.02
N LEU A 201 7.30 10.85 8.45
CA LEU A 201 6.57 9.58 8.39
C LEU A 201 6.41 9.07 6.96
N ILE A 202 6.01 9.93 6.02
CA ILE A 202 5.89 9.55 4.60
C ILE A 202 7.24 9.06 4.06
N PHE A 203 8.32 9.80 4.32
CA PHE A 203 9.66 9.44 3.87
C PHE A 203 10.13 8.11 4.47
N ASP A 204 9.96 7.92 5.78
CA ASP A 204 10.32 6.70 6.49
C ASP A 204 9.58 5.48 5.93
N PHE A 205 8.28 5.60 5.70
CA PHE A 205 7.47 4.51 5.14
C PHE A 205 7.81 4.22 3.67
N ILE A 206 8.06 5.24 2.83
CA ILE A 206 8.52 5.04 1.44
C ILE A 206 9.87 4.32 1.43
N PHE A 207 10.81 4.71 2.29
CA PHE A 207 12.12 4.09 2.39
C PHE A 207 12.04 2.63 2.85
N LEU A 208 11.20 2.36 3.85
CA LEU A 208 10.83 1.02 4.31
C LEU A 208 10.31 0.17 3.14
N PHE A 209 9.41 0.73 2.34
CA PHE A 209 8.76 0.02 1.25
C PHE A 209 9.72 -0.32 0.11
N ASN A 210 10.59 0.62 -0.26
CA ASN A 210 11.64 0.37 -1.24
C ASN A 210 12.62 -0.72 -0.76
N SER A 211 12.91 -0.74 0.54
CA SER A 211 13.76 -1.77 1.16
C SER A 211 13.07 -3.14 1.19
N ALA A 212 11.75 -3.18 1.38
CA ALA A 212 10.97 -4.42 1.42
C ALA A 212 10.64 -4.97 0.01
N GLY A 213 10.47 -4.10 -0.98
CA GLY A 213 10.15 -4.45 -2.37
C GLY A 213 11.36 -4.86 -3.22
N CYS A 214 12.56 -4.36 -2.91
CA CYS A 214 13.80 -4.76 -3.58
C CYS A 214 14.43 -5.98 -2.89
N GLY A 215 14.24 -7.18 -3.44
CA GLY A 215 14.99 -8.39 -3.10
C GLY A 215 16.49 -8.34 -3.45
N GLN A 216 17.16 -7.17 -3.35
CA GLN A 216 18.60 -7.02 -3.53
C GLN A 216 19.17 -6.00 -2.54
N ALA A 217 19.86 -6.51 -1.52
CA ALA A 217 20.64 -5.76 -0.52
C ALA A 217 21.81 -4.92 -1.10
N GLY A 218 21.96 -4.82 -2.44
CA GLY A 218 23.10 -4.19 -3.10
C GLY A 218 22.90 -2.73 -3.55
N CYS A 219 21.68 -2.30 -3.86
CA CYS A 219 21.47 -0.99 -4.51
C CYS A 219 21.33 0.19 -3.53
N LEU A 220 20.98 -0.05 -2.27
CA LEU A 220 20.74 1.01 -1.28
C LEU A 220 22.02 1.55 -0.64
N ARG A 221 23.12 0.78 -0.62
CA ARG A 221 24.34 1.16 0.12
C ARG A 221 25.03 2.41 -0.44
N ASN A 222 24.91 2.68 -1.74
CA ASN A 222 25.59 3.82 -2.38
C ASN A 222 24.76 5.11 -2.32
N ARG A 223 23.42 5.04 -2.43
CA ARG A 223 22.56 6.24 -2.31
C ARG A 223 22.37 6.71 -0.87
N ASN A 224 22.43 5.82 0.11
CA ASN A 224 22.30 6.16 1.53
C ASN A 224 23.50 6.97 2.07
N ARG A 225 24.67 6.88 1.43
CA ARG A 225 25.87 7.61 1.85
C ARG A 225 25.85 9.05 1.35
N GLU A 226 25.47 9.24 0.09
CA GLU A 226 25.41 10.57 -0.54
C GLU A 226 24.34 11.46 0.11
N PHE A 227 23.13 10.93 0.40
CA PHE A 227 22.05 11.74 0.98
C PHE A 227 22.24 12.04 2.48
N ALA A 228 22.84 11.12 3.24
CA ALA A 228 23.13 11.34 4.66
C ALA A 228 24.30 12.31 4.88
N GLU A 229 25.28 12.33 3.98
CA GLU A 229 26.36 13.31 3.96
C GLU A 229 25.86 14.72 3.55
N GLU A 230 24.84 14.81 2.68
CA GLU A 230 24.22 16.09 2.28
C GLU A 230 23.34 16.71 3.39
N GLU A 231 22.62 15.88 4.16
CA GLU A 231 21.67 16.36 5.20
C GLU A 231 22.21 16.28 6.64
N GLY A 232 23.46 15.86 6.83
CA GLY A 232 24.15 15.91 8.13
C GLY A 232 23.70 14.89 9.17
N TYR A 233 23.10 13.78 8.77
CA TYR A 233 22.70 12.69 9.67
C TYR A 233 23.79 11.61 9.74
N SER A 234 24.22 11.21 10.95
CA SER A 234 25.06 10.02 11.15
C SER A 234 24.20 8.81 11.50
N PHE A 235 24.35 7.71 10.75
CA PHE A 235 23.84 6.38 11.12
C PHE A 235 24.66 5.74 12.24
#